data_AF-A0A897N8I6-F1
#
_entry.id   AF-A0A897N8I6-F1
#
_cell.length_a   1.000
_cell.length_b   1.000
_cell.length_c   1.000
_cell.angle_alpha   90.00
_cell.angle_beta   90.00
_cell.angle_gamma   90.00
#
_symmetry.space_group_name_H-M   'P 1'
#
loop_
_entity.id
_entity.type
_entity.pdbx_description
1 polymer ?
#
loop_
_entity_poly.entity_id
_entity_poly.type
_entity_poly.pdbx_seq_one_letter_code
_entity_poly.pdbx_strand_id
1 'polypeptide(L)'
;MEVLAKSDGPARRVAADGGVDNGFRIGIARAADSEAIDSFDQIDDAVRKIDELDGPANRRAKLLVYDTDGAGVKLVDELDDSTLRTVLDMDIDRARELRSAFARQYDQGNADLTQIENFAKHTDNLEGIDGLNNGPVDDFMQAGGSGNVRGALDEVRRADDIGAENIERMSLEVYDGKERVGELDIQVESGKIVESKGSFGYTEEGISNELRKKLRTMRVHEDVHIDGNTLEIRANQVGDKNLIRTQINQWEETVATNAKWNQANVDIRIVVEDGSRTVIGG
;
A
#
# COMPACT_ATOMS: atom_id res chain seq x y z
N MET A 1 -10.41 47.53 4.39
CA MET A 1 -10.70 46.19 3.85
C MET A 1 -9.57 45.29 4.28
N GLU A 2 -9.85 44.34 5.17
CA GLU A 2 -8.98 43.22 5.46
C GLU A 2 -9.89 42.09 5.94
N VAL A 3 -9.96 41.01 5.15
CA VAL A 3 -10.80 39.85 5.40
C VAL A 3 -9.97 38.86 6.20
N LEU A 4 -10.27 38.68 7.48
CA LEU A 4 -9.68 37.63 8.29
C LEU A 4 -10.61 36.42 8.31
N ALA A 5 -10.18 35.38 7.60
CA ALA A 5 -10.70 34.04 7.67
C ALA A 5 -10.51 33.46 9.09
N LYS A 6 -11.61 33.00 9.69
CA LYS A 6 -11.61 32.03 10.79
C LYS A 6 -12.83 31.12 10.62
N SER A 7 -12.62 29.99 9.96
CA SER A 7 -13.66 28.97 9.77
C SER A 7 -13.09 27.55 9.95
N ASP A 8 -12.42 27.29 11.07
CA ASP A 8 -11.92 25.93 11.41
C ASP A 8 -12.49 25.39 12.74
N GLY A 9 -13.62 25.94 13.20
CA GLY A 9 -14.23 25.58 14.48
C GLY A 9 -15.38 24.55 14.44
N PRO A 10 -16.27 24.53 13.43
CA PRO A 10 -17.47 23.67 13.48
C PRO A 10 -17.26 22.23 13.01
N ALA A 11 -16.28 21.98 12.14
CA ALA A 11 -16.13 20.68 11.45
C ALA A 11 -15.73 19.50 12.39
N ARG A 12 -15.24 19.77 13.61
CA ARG A 12 -14.84 18.73 14.57
C ARG A 12 -15.91 18.33 15.59
N ARG A 13 -17.07 18.99 15.63
CA ARG A 13 -18.13 18.74 16.64
C ARG A 13 -19.39 18.04 16.09
N VAL A 14 -19.26 17.36 14.97
CA VAL A 14 -20.37 16.73 14.25
C VAL A 14 -20.59 15.26 14.70
N ALA A 15 -20.04 14.84 15.85
CA ALA A 15 -20.02 13.43 16.27
C ALA A 15 -20.86 13.10 17.52
N ALA A 16 -21.91 13.85 17.83
CA ALA A 16 -22.88 13.47 18.84
C ALA A 16 -24.32 13.68 18.32
N ASP A 17 -25.02 12.58 18.07
CA ASP A 17 -26.47 12.35 17.89
C ASP A 17 -27.28 13.15 16.87
N GLY A 18 -26.66 13.98 16.03
CA GLY A 18 -27.31 14.53 14.82
C GLY A 18 -26.36 14.87 13.68
N GLY A 19 -25.05 14.61 13.84
CA GLY A 19 -24.05 15.16 12.95
C GLY A 19 -23.57 14.25 11.82
N VAL A 20 -23.46 12.93 12.01
CA VAL A 20 -23.07 12.02 10.90
C VAL A 20 -24.13 12.05 9.80
N ASP A 21 -25.42 12.01 10.17
CA ASP A 21 -26.51 12.09 9.19
C ASP A 21 -26.56 13.46 8.51
N ASN A 22 -26.25 14.54 9.23
CA ASN A 22 -26.15 15.87 8.63
C ASN A 22 -24.94 15.98 7.68
N GLY A 23 -23.79 15.42 8.06
CA GLY A 23 -22.61 15.31 7.20
C GLY A 23 -22.91 14.48 5.96
N PHE A 24 -23.56 13.33 6.12
CA PHE A 24 -24.00 12.50 5.01
C PHE A 24 -24.87 13.28 4.02
N ARG A 25 -25.90 14.00 4.50
CA ARG A 25 -26.75 14.85 3.65
C ARG A 25 -25.95 15.94 2.92
N ILE A 26 -24.96 16.54 3.59
CA ILE A 26 -24.06 17.51 2.96
C ILE A 26 -23.23 16.84 1.87
N GLY A 27 -22.70 15.64 2.11
CA GLY A 27 -21.94 14.85 1.13
C GLY A 27 -22.79 14.48 -0.09
N ILE A 28 -24.04 14.04 0.12
CA ILE A 28 -24.99 13.76 -0.96
C ILE A 28 -25.30 15.02 -1.78
N ALA A 29 -25.54 16.16 -1.13
CA ALA A 29 -25.79 17.42 -1.84
C ALA A 29 -24.58 17.85 -2.68
N ARG A 30 -23.36 17.66 -2.17
CA ARG A 30 -22.13 17.94 -2.94
C ARG A 30 -21.89 16.93 -4.05
N ALA A 31 -22.24 15.67 -3.84
CA ALA A 31 -22.17 14.63 -4.86
C ALA A 31 -23.09 14.96 -6.05
N ALA A 32 -24.29 15.48 -5.78
CA ALA A 32 -25.22 15.94 -6.81
C ALA A 32 -24.67 17.10 -7.67
N ASP A 33 -23.77 17.92 -7.10
CA ASP A 33 -23.08 19.02 -7.78
C ASP A 33 -21.70 18.60 -8.34
N SER A 34 -21.29 17.33 -8.16
CA SER A 34 -19.95 16.83 -8.49
C SER A 34 -19.88 16.27 -9.91
N GLU A 35 -18.73 16.44 -10.56
CA GLU A 35 -18.42 15.80 -11.86
C GLU A 35 -18.07 14.30 -11.71
N ALA A 36 -17.89 13.79 -10.49
CA ALA A 36 -17.57 12.38 -10.24
C ALA A 36 -18.76 11.42 -10.50
N ILE A 37 -19.99 11.92 -10.36
CA ILE A 37 -21.22 11.16 -10.54
C ILE A 37 -21.68 11.22 -11.99
N ASP A 38 -21.90 10.05 -12.58
CA ASP A 38 -22.33 9.89 -13.96
C ASP A 38 -23.86 10.03 -14.10
N SER A 39 -24.63 9.74 -13.03
CA SER A 39 -26.08 9.95 -13.00
C SER A 39 -26.67 10.05 -11.59
N PHE A 40 -27.83 10.70 -11.45
CA PHE A 40 -28.55 10.76 -10.17
C PHE A 40 -28.98 9.38 -9.63
N ASP A 41 -29.14 8.38 -10.50
CA ASP A 41 -29.49 7.02 -10.09
C ASP A 41 -28.40 6.42 -9.19
N GLN A 42 -27.12 6.79 -9.37
CA GLN A 42 -26.02 6.35 -8.50
C GLN A 42 -26.15 6.89 -7.08
N ILE A 43 -26.71 8.09 -6.92
CA ILE A 43 -26.96 8.67 -5.60
C ILE A 43 -28.06 7.86 -4.90
N ASP A 44 -29.14 7.56 -5.62
CA ASP A 44 -30.27 6.81 -5.08
C ASP A 44 -29.85 5.38 -4.69
N ASP A 45 -29.07 4.70 -5.55
CA ASP A 45 -28.56 3.36 -5.27
C ASP A 45 -27.55 3.32 -4.12
N ALA A 46 -26.62 4.29 -4.06
CA ALA A 46 -25.69 4.40 -2.94
C ALA A 46 -26.42 4.68 -1.61
N VAL A 47 -27.40 5.58 -1.61
CA VAL A 47 -28.22 5.88 -0.41
C VAL A 47 -28.97 4.63 0.03
N ARG A 48 -29.60 3.90 -0.90
CA ARG A 48 -30.28 2.64 -0.61
C ARG A 48 -29.35 1.61 0.00
N LYS A 49 -28.17 1.37 -0.60
CA LYS A 49 -27.15 0.46 -0.06
C LYS A 49 -26.72 0.85 1.34
N ILE A 50 -26.50 2.14 1.59
CA ILE A 50 -26.12 2.64 2.92
C ILE A 50 -27.23 2.39 3.93
N ASP A 51 -28.48 2.67 3.59
CA ASP A 51 -29.63 2.47 4.47
C ASP A 51 -29.90 0.99 4.78
N GLU A 52 -29.49 0.08 3.89
CA GLU A 52 -29.52 -1.38 4.11
C GLU A 52 -28.37 -1.88 5.01
N LEU A 53 -27.34 -1.06 5.27
CA LEU A 53 -26.29 -1.37 6.25
C LEU A 53 -26.76 -1.06 7.66
N ASP A 54 -26.27 -1.86 8.62
CA ASP A 54 -26.53 -1.68 10.04
C ASP A 54 -25.28 -1.27 10.82
N GLY A 55 -25.49 -0.63 11.98
CA GLY A 55 -24.47 -0.44 13.00
C GLY A 55 -23.22 0.32 12.52
N PRO A 56 -22.00 -0.16 12.84
CA PRO A 56 -20.75 0.50 12.47
C PRO A 56 -20.59 0.68 10.95
N ALA A 57 -21.00 -0.30 10.14
CA ALA A 57 -20.86 -0.25 8.68
C ALA A 57 -21.66 0.92 8.08
N ASN A 58 -22.92 1.09 8.49
CA ASN A 58 -23.76 2.25 8.10
C ASN A 58 -23.06 3.57 8.40
N ARG A 59 -22.55 3.71 9.62
CA ARG A 59 -21.87 4.93 10.07
C ARG A 59 -20.61 5.20 9.25
N ARG A 60 -19.81 4.16 8.98
CA ARG A 60 -18.56 4.26 8.20
C ARG A 60 -18.85 4.64 6.74
N ALA A 61 -19.90 4.09 6.14
CA ALA A 61 -20.30 4.44 4.77
C ALA A 61 -20.79 5.89 4.67
N LYS A 62 -21.58 6.36 5.63
CA LYS A 62 -21.99 7.77 5.72
C LYS A 62 -20.80 8.73 5.86
N LEU A 63 -19.80 8.35 6.66
CA LEU A 63 -18.57 9.13 6.80
C LEU A 63 -17.74 9.13 5.52
N LEU A 64 -17.66 8.00 4.80
CA LEU A 64 -16.98 7.91 3.50
C LEU A 64 -17.58 8.92 2.52
N VAL A 65 -18.91 8.93 2.36
CA VAL A 65 -19.61 9.89 1.50
C VAL A 65 -19.37 11.34 1.94
N TYR A 66 -19.36 11.61 3.23
CA TYR A 66 -19.06 12.96 3.72
C TYR A 66 -17.60 13.40 3.47
N ASP A 67 -16.65 12.48 3.60
CA ASP A 67 -15.21 12.77 3.48
C ASP A 67 -14.74 12.86 2.02
N THR A 68 -15.53 12.35 1.07
CA THR A 68 -15.14 12.21 -0.35
C THR A 68 -16.20 12.67 -1.35
N ASP A 69 -17.32 13.20 -0.87
CA ASP A 69 -18.42 13.72 -1.67
C ASP A 69 -18.84 12.73 -2.78
N GLY A 70 -18.80 13.15 -4.06
CA GLY A 70 -19.20 12.33 -5.21
C GLY A 70 -18.37 11.05 -5.38
N ALA A 71 -17.07 11.09 -5.10
CA ALA A 71 -16.22 9.89 -5.24
C ALA A 71 -16.64 8.79 -4.25
N GLY A 72 -17.07 9.15 -3.04
CA GLY A 72 -17.56 8.21 -2.04
C GLY A 72 -18.89 7.57 -2.43
N VAL A 73 -19.80 8.39 -2.98
CA VAL A 73 -21.08 7.90 -3.51
C VAL A 73 -20.83 6.93 -4.67
N LYS A 74 -19.99 7.32 -5.64
CA LYS A 74 -19.62 6.48 -6.78
C LYS A 74 -19.05 5.14 -6.33
N LEU A 75 -18.12 5.14 -5.38
CA LEU A 75 -17.54 3.89 -4.87
C LEU A 75 -18.59 3.00 -4.20
N VAL A 76 -19.48 3.56 -3.36
CA VAL A 76 -20.52 2.78 -2.68
C VAL A 76 -21.53 2.18 -3.67
N ASP A 77 -21.90 2.94 -4.69
CA ASP A 77 -22.77 2.50 -5.78
C ASP A 77 -22.16 1.34 -6.57
N GLU A 78 -20.88 1.42 -6.91
CA GLU A 78 -20.22 0.46 -7.81
C GLU A 78 -19.77 -0.82 -7.10
N LEU A 79 -19.47 -0.76 -5.80
CA LEU A 79 -19.12 -1.96 -5.02
C LEU A 79 -20.34 -2.85 -4.79
N ASP A 80 -20.20 -4.16 -5.02
CA ASP A 80 -21.19 -5.11 -4.53
C ASP A 80 -21.25 -5.14 -2.99
N ASP A 81 -22.35 -5.64 -2.43
CA ASP A 81 -22.61 -5.60 -0.99
C ASP A 81 -21.53 -6.33 -0.16
N SER A 82 -20.91 -7.38 -0.70
CA SER A 82 -19.88 -8.15 0.00
C SER A 82 -18.54 -7.43 0.03
N THR A 83 -18.18 -6.81 -1.10
CA THR A 83 -16.97 -6.00 -1.23
C THR A 83 -17.10 -4.70 -0.43
N LEU A 84 -18.27 -4.06 -0.47
CA LEU A 84 -18.55 -2.88 0.35
C LEU A 84 -18.36 -3.19 1.84
N ARG A 85 -18.88 -4.34 2.32
CA ARG A 85 -18.65 -4.77 3.72
C ARG A 85 -17.17 -4.98 4.00
N THR A 86 -16.43 -5.64 3.12
CA THR A 86 -14.97 -5.84 3.27
C THR A 86 -14.23 -4.51 3.46
N VAL A 87 -14.55 -3.51 2.63
CA VAL A 87 -13.94 -2.17 2.72
C VAL A 87 -14.35 -1.43 4.01
N LEU A 88 -15.60 -1.56 4.43
CA LEU A 88 -16.15 -0.89 5.60
C LEU A 88 -15.72 -1.54 6.92
N ASP A 89 -15.49 -2.84 6.92
CA ASP A 89 -15.19 -3.60 8.14
C ASP A 89 -13.70 -3.69 8.46
N MET A 90 -12.83 -3.37 7.48
CA MET A 90 -11.39 -3.29 7.65
C MET A 90 -10.97 -2.53 8.92
N ASP A 91 -10.12 -3.17 9.72
CA ASP A 91 -9.76 -2.76 11.10
C ASP A 91 -8.27 -2.46 11.26
N ILE A 92 -7.74 -1.56 10.42
CA ILE A 92 -6.39 -1.01 10.60
C ILE A 92 -6.46 0.41 11.19
N ASP A 93 -5.37 0.88 11.83
CA ASP A 93 -5.29 2.21 12.44
C ASP A 93 -5.73 3.35 11.51
N ARG A 94 -5.43 3.22 10.20
CA ARG A 94 -5.73 4.22 9.17
C ARG A 94 -6.90 3.85 8.26
N ALA A 95 -7.79 2.98 8.73
CA ALA A 95 -8.86 2.43 7.88
C ALA A 95 -9.80 3.51 7.32
N ARG A 96 -10.02 4.62 8.05
CA ARG A 96 -10.86 5.72 7.55
C ARG A 96 -10.20 6.47 6.40
N GLU A 97 -8.93 6.81 6.55
CA GLU A 97 -8.12 7.48 5.54
C GLU A 97 -7.97 6.60 4.31
N LEU A 98 -7.73 5.30 4.51
CA LEU A 98 -7.62 4.33 3.43
C LEU A 98 -8.94 4.15 2.67
N ARG A 99 -10.09 4.05 3.35
CA ARG A 99 -11.41 4.05 2.69
C ARG A 99 -11.63 5.29 1.83
N SER A 100 -11.26 6.46 2.35
CA SER A 100 -11.34 7.71 1.59
C SER A 100 -10.40 7.70 0.38
N ALA A 101 -9.23 7.08 0.51
CA ALA A 101 -8.30 6.93 -0.60
C ALA A 101 -8.80 5.93 -1.65
N PHE A 102 -9.44 4.82 -1.27
CA PHE A 102 -10.08 3.91 -2.23
C PHE A 102 -11.05 4.67 -3.14
N ALA A 103 -11.93 5.51 -2.56
CA ALA A 103 -12.87 6.31 -3.34
C ALA A 103 -12.15 7.25 -4.32
N ARG A 104 -11.11 7.96 -3.85
CA ARG A 104 -10.34 8.87 -4.69
C ARG A 104 -9.54 8.16 -5.78
N GLN A 105 -8.89 7.04 -5.47
CA GLN A 105 -8.10 6.30 -6.45
C GLN A 105 -8.98 5.61 -7.50
N TYR A 106 -10.18 5.17 -7.12
CA TYR A 106 -11.17 4.66 -8.06
C TYR A 106 -11.68 5.75 -8.99
N ASP A 107 -12.11 6.89 -8.45
CA ASP A 107 -12.62 8.02 -9.23
C ASP A 107 -11.57 8.57 -10.20
N GLN A 108 -10.30 8.59 -9.80
CA GLN A 108 -9.18 9.01 -10.65
C GLN A 108 -8.78 7.95 -11.70
N GLY A 109 -9.36 6.75 -11.67
CA GLY A 109 -9.00 5.64 -12.56
C GLY A 109 -7.62 5.05 -12.27
N ASN A 110 -7.07 5.28 -11.08
CA ASN A 110 -5.79 4.72 -10.64
C ASN A 110 -5.93 3.32 -10.06
N ALA A 111 -7.10 3.00 -9.50
CA ALA A 111 -7.44 1.70 -8.95
C ALA A 111 -8.77 1.21 -9.53
N ASP A 112 -8.89 -0.09 -9.79
CA ASP A 112 -10.18 -0.73 -10.03
C ASP A 112 -10.78 -1.34 -8.75
N LEU A 113 -12.05 -1.76 -8.81
CA LEU A 113 -12.77 -2.30 -7.66
C LEU A 113 -12.13 -3.59 -7.13
N THR A 114 -11.57 -4.43 -8.01
CA THR A 114 -10.89 -5.67 -7.63
C THR A 114 -9.58 -5.38 -6.91
N GLN A 115 -8.83 -4.37 -7.33
CA GLN A 115 -7.64 -3.91 -6.63
C GLN A 115 -7.99 -3.37 -5.25
N ILE A 116 -9.07 -2.60 -5.12
CA ILE A 116 -9.55 -2.08 -3.83
C ILE A 116 -9.97 -3.22 -2.90
N GLU A 117 -10.74 -4.18 -3.40
CA GLU A 117 -11.16 -5.36 -2.63
C GLU A 117 -9.95 -6.14 -2.12
N ASN A 118 -9.01 -6.47 -3.01
CA ASN A 118 -7.82 -7.22 -2.65
C ASN A 118 -6.94 -6.44 -1.68
N PHE A 119 -6.75 -5.14 -1.90
CA PHE A 119 -5.98 -4.30 -0.99
C PHE A 119 -6.59 -4.32 0.40
N ALA A 120 -7.90 -4.08 0.51
CA ALA A 120 -8.62 -4.10 1.79
C ALA A 120 -8.46 -5.45 2.52
N LYS A 121 -8.65 -6.57 1.82
CA LYS A 121 -8.49 -7.92 2.38
C LYS A 121 -7.08 -8.16 2.90
N HIS A 122 -6.07 -7.90 2.07
CA HIS A 122 -4.68 -8.14 2.44
C HIS A 122 -4.26 -7.23 3.61
N THR A 123 -4.66 -5.96 3.62
CA THR A 123 -4.32 -5.08 4.74
C THR A 123 -5.00 -5.45 6.04
N ASP A 124 -6.24 -5.95 5.99
CA ASP A 124 -6.98 -6.39 7.17
C ASP A 124 -6.31 -7.62 7.82
N ASN A 125 -5.86 -8.57 7.02
CA ASN A 125 -5.10 -9.74 7.49
C ASN A 125 -3.75 -9.38 8.14
N LEU A 126 -3.24 -8.18 7.87
CA LEU A 126 -1.95 -7.68 8.33
C LEU A 126 -2.09 -6.69 9.51
N GLU A 127 -3.29 -6.59 10.10
CA GLU A 127 -3.54 -5.73 11.26
C GLU A 127 -2.46 -5.92 12.35
N GLY A 128 -1.93 -4.80 12.85
CA GLY A 128 -0.97 -4.77 13.94
C GLY A 128 0.49 -4.95 13.54
N ILE A 129 0.78 -5.22 12.26
CA ILE A 129 2.17 -5.26 11.77
C ILE A 129 2.76 -3.84 11.74
N ASP A 130 3.90 -3.67 12.42
CA ASP A 130 4.65 -2.42 12.37
C ASP A 130 5.17 -2.18 10.94
N GLY A 131 5.02 -0.96 10.44
CA GLY A 131 5.35 -0.63 9.06
C GLY A 131 4.18 -0.64 8.07
N LEU A 132 3.08 -1.33 8.37
CA LEU A 132 1.96 -1.46 7.42
C LEU A 132 1.36 -0.09 7.05
N ASN A 133 1.09 0.72 8.07
CA ASN A 133 0.37 1.99 7.95
C ASN A 133 1.21 3.15 7.37
N ASN A 134 2.54 3.08 7.49
CA ASN A 134 3.51 4.08 7.01
C ASN A 134 4.29 3.63 5.76
N GLY A 135 4.17 2.36 5.39
CA GLY A 135 4.66 1.82 4.12
C GLY A 135 3.53 1.71 3.09
N PRO A 136 3.08 0.49 2.74
CA PRO A 136 2.23 0.29 1.58
C PRO A 136 0.84 0.95 1.69
N VAL A 137 0.28 1.07 2.91
CA VAL A 137 -0.98 1.82 3.10
C VAL A 137 -0.78 3.29 2.75
N ASP A 138 0.32 3.89 3.20
CA ASP A 138 0.66 5.28 2.90
C ASP A 138 0.94 5.50 1.41
N ASP A 139 1.68 4.59 0.80
CA ASP A 139 1.98 4.61 -0.63
C ASP A 139 0.72 4.51 -1.49
N PHE A 140 -0.25 3.67 -1.09
CA PHE A 140 -1.55 3.61 -1.76
C PHE A 140 -2.29 4.95 -1.64
N MET A 141 -2.35 5.52 -0.43
CA MET A 141 -3.07 6.78 -0.20
C MET A 141 -2.46 7.95 -0.97
N GLN A 142 -1.15 7.97 -1.11
CA GLN A 142 -0.38 9.02 -1.78
C GLN A 142 -0.12 8.71 -3.27
N ALA A 143 -0.64 7.59 -3.77
CA ALA A 143 -0.43 7.17 -5.14
C ALA A 143 -0.93 8.26 -6.12
N GLY A 144 -0.01 8.81 -6.91
CA GLY A 144 -0.32 9.74 -8.00
C GLY A 144 -0.65 9.04 -9.32
N GLY A 145 -0.77 7.71 -9.33
CA GLY A 145 -0.99 6.92 -10.53
C GLY A 145 -1.13 5.42 -10.25
N SER A 146 -1.71 4.71 -11.22
CA SER A 146 -1.99 3.26 -11.11
C SER A 146 -0.75 2.37 -10.89
N GLY A 147 0.43 2.82 -11.34
CA GLY A 147 1.69 2.12 -11.08
C GLY A 147 2.03 2.05 -9.58
N ASN A 148 1.79 3.13 -8.83
CA ASN A 148 2.07 3.20 -7.40
C ASN A 148 1.02 2.41 -6.60
N VAL A 149 -0.26 2.51 -6.99
CA VAL A 149 -1.34 1.67 -6.46
C VAL A 149 -0.98 0.19 -6.58
N ARG A 150 -0.52 -0.23 -7.76
CA ARG A 150 -0.14 -1.62 -8.02
C ARG A 150 1.06 -2.05 -7.21
N GLY A 151 2.07 -1.18 -7.03
CA GLY A 151 3.23 -1.45 -6.19
C GLY A 151 2.84 -1.73 -4.73
N ALA A 152 2.06 -0.84 -4.14
CA ALA A 152 1.53 -1.01 -2.79
C ALA A 152 0.69 -2.29 -2.66
N LEU A 153 -0.17 -2.58 -3.64
CA LEU A 153 -0.97 -3.81 -3.66
C LEU A 153 -0.10 -5.07 -3.70
N ASP A 154 0.93 -5.08 -4.54
CA ASP A 154 1.86 -6.21 -4.64
C ASP A 154 2.60 -6.43 -3.32
N GLU A 155 2.93 -5.37 -2.59
CA GLU A 155 3.58 -5.46 -1.28
C GLU A 155 2.65 -6.06 -0.21
N VAL A 156 1.43 -5.53 -0.03
CA VAL A 156 0.49 -6.09 0.96
C VAL A 156 0.07 -7.51 0.61
N ARG A 157 -0.10 -7.83 -0.68
CA ARG A 157 -0.37 -9.20 -1.11
C ARG A 157 0.78 -10.14 -0.74
N ARG A 158 2.03 -9.73 -0.97
CA ARG A 158 3.19 -10.55 -0.65
C ARG A 158 3.37 -10.73 0.85
N ALA A 159 3.10 -9.70 1.64
CA ALA A 159 3.07 -9.78 3.09
C ALA A 159 1.99 -10.76 3.56
N ASP A 160 0.76 -10.66 3.04
CA ASP A 160 -0.32 -11.60 3.36
C ASP A 160 0.01 -13.04 2.92
N ASP A 161 0.61 -13.23 1.73
CA ASP A 161 1.10 -14.53 1.25
C ASP A 161 2.19 -15.14 2.15
N ILE A 162 2.97 -14.30 2.86
CA ILE A 162 3.97 -14.73 3.85
C ILE A 162 3.29 -15.12 5.17
N GLY A 163 2.17 -14.49 5.52
CA GLY A 163 1.46 -14.65 6.77
C GLY A 163 1.98 -13.69 7.84
N ALA A 164 1.05 -12.98 8.49
CA ALA A 164 1.35 -11.96 9.49
C ALA A 164 2.23 -12.47 10.64
N GLU A 165 2.06 -13.74 11.04
CA GLU A 165 2.83 -14.39 12.10
C GLU A 165 4.31 -14.61 11.75
N ASN A 166 4.69 -14.46 10.49
CA ASN A 166 6.05 -14.62 10.00
C ASN A 166 6.72 -13.28 9.67
N ILE A 167 6.01 -12.16 9.83
CA ILE A 167 6.52 -10.82 9.53
C ILE A 167 6.97 -10.15 10.82
N GLU A 168 8.22 -9.73 10.83
CA GLU A 168 8.77 -8.93 11.92
C GLU A 168 8.42 -7.45 11.74
N ARG A 169 8.57 -6.94 10.51
CA ARG A 169 8.35 -5.53 10.18
C ARG A 169 8.12 -5.30 8.69
N MET A 170 7.45 -4.21 8.35
CA MET A 170 7.34 -3.68 6.98
C MET A 170 7.95 -2.27 6.88
N SER A 171 8.25 -1.82 5.66
CA SER A 171 8.77 -0.48 5.34
C SER A 171 9.89 0.00 6.27
N LEU A 172 11.04 -0.64 6.12
CA LEU A 172 12.25 -0.34 6.89
C LEU A 172 13.06 0.74 6.18
N GLU A 173 12.86 1.98 6.59
CA GLU A 173 13.49 3.14 5.97
C GLU A 173 14.83 3.51 6.61
N VAL A 174 15.81 3.88 5.78
CA VAL A 174 17.10 4.42 6.23
C VAL A 174 17.22 5.87 5.80
N TYR A 175 17.59 6.73 6.75
CA TYR A 175 17.75 8.16 6.56
C TYR A 175 19.21 8.62 6.73
N ASP A 176 19.63 9.58 5.91
CA ASP A 176 20.81 10.40 6.14
C ASP A 176 20.36 11.83 6.48
N GLY A 177 20.34 12.13 7.78
CA GLY A 177 19.71 13.34 8.29
C GLY A 177 18.20 13.34 8.04
N LYS A 178 17.74 14.13 7.07
CA LYS A 178 16.33 14.21 6.67
C LYS A 178 16.04 13.53 5.32
N GLU A 179 17.08 13.08 4.62
CA GLU A 179 16.94 12.49 3.30
C GLU A 179 16.77 10.97 3.44
N ARG A 180 15.70 10.41 2.86
CA ARG A 180 15.54 8.96 2.79
C ARG A 180 16.52 8.40 1.76
N VAL A 181 17.49 7.61 2.21
CA VAL A 181 18.57 7.06 1.38
C VAL A 181 18.41 5.57 1.06
N GLY A 182 17.49 4.89 1.74
CA GLY A 182 17.19 3.48 1.53
C GLY A 182 15.84 3.10 2.14
N GLU A 183 15.29 2.01 1.65
CA GLU A 183 14.06 1.39 2.16
C GLU A 183 14.14 -0.11 1.89
N LEU A 184 13.56 -0.93 2.75
CA LEU A 184 13.30 -2.36 2.53
C LEU A 184 11.82 -2.64 2.80
N ASP A 185 11.21 -3.52 2.01
CA ASP A 185 9.75 -3.62 2.00
C ASP A 185 9.26 -4.51 3.16
N ILE A 186 9.75 -5.75 3.29
CA ILE A 186 9.29 -6.70 4.32
C ILE A 186 10.48 -7.40 4.97
N GLN A 187 10.58 -7.34 6.29
CA GLN A 187 11.45 -8.18 7.10
C GLN A 187 10.61 -9.32 7.69
N VAL A 188 11.03 -10.56 7.44
CA VAL A 188 10.42 -11.74 8.08
C VAL A 188 11.18 -12.11 9.34
N GLU A 189 10.50 -12.78 10.28
CA GLU A 189 11.03 -13.24 11.57
C GLU A 189 12.32 -14.08 11.45
N SER A 190 12.56 -14.70 10.30
CA SER A 190 13.80 -15.42 10.03
C SER A 190 15.00 -14.50 9.72
N GLY A 191 14.82 -13.19 9.74
CA GLY A 191 15.75 -12.15 9.31
C GLY A 191 15.69 -11.83 7.81
N LYS A 192 15.13 -12.70 6.97
CA LYS A 192 15.13 -12.51 5.49
C LYS A 192 14.39 -11.22 5.11
N ILE A 193 14.93 -10.53 4.11
CA ILE A 193 14.29 -9.36 3.50
C ILE A 193 13.59 -9.77 2.21
N VAL A 194 12.32 -9.41 2.07
CA VAL A 194 11.53 -9.62 0.86
C VAL A 194 11.21 -8.26 0.24
N GLU A 195 11.55 -8.13 -1.04
CA GLU A 195 11.41 -6.92 -1.84
C GLU A 195 10.38 -7.12 -2.95
N SER A 196 9.46 -6.17 -3.05
CA SER A 196 8.32 -6.20 -3.95
C SER A 196 8.61 -5.41 -5.23
N LYS A 197 8.65 -6.07 -6.39
CA LYS A 197 8.85 -5.40 -7.68
C LYS A 197 7.80 -5.76 -8.72
N GLY A 198 7.30 -4.74 -9.42
CA GLY A 198 6.50 -4.96 -10.62
C GLY A 198 7.32 -5.58 -11.75
N SER A 199 8.59 -5.20 -11.87
CA SER A 199 9.51 -5.80 -12.83
C SER A 199 10.98 -5.62 -12.42
N PHE A 200 11.87 -6.49 -12.90
CA PHE A 200 13.29 -6.45 -12.53
C PHE A 200 14.19 -6.98 -13.66
N GLY A 201 15.44 -6.53 -13.73
CA GLY A 201 16.46 -7.29 -14.47
C GLY A 201 16.61 -7.04 -15.97
N TYR A 202 16.23 -5.87 -16.48
CA TYR A 202 16.33 -5.56 -17.91
C TYR A 202 17.67 -4.98 -18.35
N THR A 203 18.43 -4.37 -17.43
CA THR A 203 19.74 -3.78 -17.71
C THR A 203 20.71 -4.10 -16.58
N GLU A 204 22.00 -4.21 -16.93
CA GLU A 204 23.07 -4.48 -15.96
C GLU A 204 23.12 -3.39 -14.88
N GLU A 205 23.12 -2.13 -15.31
CA GLU A 205 23.13 -0.97 -14.42
C GLU A 205 21.90 -0.93 -13.51
N GLY A 206 20.71 -1.25 -14.04
CA GLY A 206 19.48 -1.28 -13.25
C GLY A 206 19.52 -2.34 -12.16
N ILE A 207 19.97 -3.55 -12.48
CA ILE A 207 20.14 -4.64 -11.50
C ILE A 207 21.15 -4.22 -10.44
N SER A 208 22.31 -3.74 -10.87
CA SER A 208 23.41 -3.41 -9.97
C SER A 208 23.05 -2.26 -9.03
N ASN A 209 22.34 -1.25 -9.52
CA ASN A 209 21.87 -0.13 -8.70
C ASN A 209 20.83 -0.57 -7.66
N GLU A 210 19.86 -1.40 -8.05
CA GLU A 210 18.86 -1.92 -7.11
C GLU A 210 19.49 -2.81 -6.04
N LEU A 211 20.31 -3.80 -6.44
CA LEU A 211 21.01 -4.68 -5.49
C LEU A 211 21.91 -3.87 -4.55
N ARG A 212 22.70 -2.94 -5.09
CA ARG A 212 23.55 -2.06 -4.29
C ARG A 212 22.75 -1.27 -3.27
N LYS A 213 21.63 -0.68 -3.69
CA LYS A 213 20.77 0.14 -2.83
C LYS A 213 20.24 -0.73 -1.68
N LYS A 214 19.61 -1.86 -1.99
CA LYS A 214 19.01 -2.76 -0.99
C LYS A 214 20.04 -3.35 -0.04
N LEU A 215 21.16 -3.87 -0.55
CA LEU A 215 22.26 -4.36 0.29
C LEU A 215 22.83 -3.25 1.20
N ARG A 216 23.00 -2.03 0.67
CA ARG A 216 23.46 -0.90 1.49
C ARG A 216 22.46 -0.59 2.60
N THR A 217 21.17 -0.61 2.32
CA THR A 217 20.11 -0.42 3.31
C THR A 217 20.20 -1.51 4.38
N MET A 218 20.26 -2.79 4.01
CA MET A 218 20.43 -3.92 4.94
C MET A 218 21.67 -3.77 5.83
N ARG A 219 22.77 -3.25 5.29
CA ARG A 219 24.01 -3.04 6.08
C ARG A 219 23.89 -1.90 7.10
N VAL A 220 23.06 -0.90 6.83
CA VAL A 220 23.00 0.34 7.61
C VAL A 220 21.82 0.36 8.58
N HIS A 221 20.72 -0.29 8.22
CA HIS A 221 19.53 -0.37 9.06
C HIS A 221 19.85 -1.11 10.37
N GLU A 222 19.38 -0.58 11.50
CA GLU A 222 19.75 -1.08 12.83
C GLU A 222 19.15 -2.46 13.16
N ASP A 223 17.94 -2.71 12.67
CA ASP A 223 17.21 -3.97 12.91
C ASP A 223 17.50 -5.06 11.87
N VAL A 224 18.35 -4.79 10.87
CA VAL A 224 18.63 -5.74 9.79
C VAL A 224 20.08 -6.19 9.83
N HIS A 225 20.28 -7.50 9.83
CA HIS A 225 21.60 -8.09 9.70
C HIS A 225 21.86 -8.47 8.25
N ILE A 226 22.94 -7.95 7.67
CA ILE A 226 23.35 -8.36 6.31
C ILE A 226 24.06 -9.72 6.30
N ASP A 227 24.84 -10.03 7.36
CA ASP A 227 25.64 -11.25 7.44
C ASP A 227 24.79 -12.46 7.83
N GLY A 228 24.93 -13.55 7.07
CA GLY A 228 24.15 -14.77 7.21
C GLY A 228 22.70 -14.67 6.72
N ASN A 229 22.34 -13.60 6.01
CA ASN A 229 20.95 -13.29 5.69
C ASN A 229 20.63 -13.35 4.19
N THR A 230 19.34 -13.33 3.85
CA THR A 230 18.84 -13.40 2.47
C THR A 230 18.16 -12.10 2.04
N LEU A 231 18.46 -11.64 0.83
CA LEU A 231 17.69 -10.64 0.08
C LEU A 231 16.89 -11.36 -1.01
N GLU A 232 15.56 -11.39 -0.89
CA GLU A 232 14.65 -12.01 -1.86
C GLU A 232 13.84 -10.95 -2.60
N ILE A 233 14.12 -10.73 -3.89
CA ILE A 233 13.31 -9.86 -4.75
C ILE A 233 12.24 -10.69 -5.43
N ARG A 234 10.98 -10.44 -5.10
CA ARG A 234 9.82 -11.01 -5.79
C ARG A 234 9.39 -10.06 -6.90
N ALA A 235 9.47 -10.53 -8.14
CA ALA A 235 9.17 -9.74 -9.32
C ALA A 235 8.06 -10.38 -10.16
N ASN A 236 7.08 -9.59 -10.60
CA ASN A 236 6.03 -10.10 -11.50
C ASN A 236 6.61 -10.45 -12.88
N GLN A 237 7.64 -9.73 -13.31
CA GLN A 237 8.32 -9.93 -14.58
C GLN A 237 9.83 -9.74 -14.41
N VAL A 238 10.60 -10.54 -15.14
CA VAL A 238 12.05 -10.40 -15.19
C VAL A 238 12.60 -10.32 -16.61
N GLY A 239 13.68 -9.57 -16.77
CA GLY A 239 14.46 -9.52 -18.01
C GLY A 239 15.38 -10.74 -18.18
N ASP A 240 16.63 -10.50 -18.58
CA ASP A 240 17.58 -11.58 -18.89
C ASP A 240 18.02 -12.31 -17.61
N LYS A 241 17.58 -13.57 -17.47
CA LYS A 241 17.89 -14.43 -16.31
C LYS A 241 19.39 -14.70 -16.15
N ASN A 242 20.16 -14.76 -17.24
CA ASN A 242 21.61 -14.96 -17.17
C ASN A 242 22.33 -13.70 -16.72
N LEU A 243 21.88 -12.53 -17.19
CA LEU A 243 22.37 -11.24 -16.71
C LEU A 243 22.10 -11.07 -15.22
N ILE A 244 20.86 -11.35 -14.78
CA ILE A 244 20.47 -11.35 -13.37
C ILE A 244 21.38 -12.27 -12.55
N ARG A 245 21.56 -13.53 -12.95
CA ARG A 245 22.44 -14.49 -12.26
C ARG A 245 23.88 -14.00 -12.16
N THR A 246 24.40 -13.40 -13.23
CA THR A 246 25.75 -12.86 -13.26
C THR A 246 25.91 -11.73 -12.25
N GLN A 247 24.94 -10.81 -12.20
CA GLN A 247 24.95 -9.70 -11.25
C GLN A 247 24.77 -10.14 -9.80
N ILE A 248 23.93 -11.15 -9.54
CA ILE A 248 23.81 -11.76 -8.21
C ILE A 248 25.17 -12.27 -7.74
N ASN A 249 25.81 -13.14 -8.52
CA ASN A 249 27.12 -13.70 -8.21
C ASN A 249 28.18 -12.62 -7.95
N GLN A 250 28.20 -11.57 -8.78
CA GLN A 250 29.12 -10.44 -8.60
C GLN A 250 28.88 -9.69 -7.29
N TRP A 251 27.62 -9.49 -6.88
CA TRP A 251 27.29 -8.78 -5.65
C TRP A 251 27.56 -9.63 -4.40
N GLU A 252 27.22 -10.91 -4.42
CA GLU A 252 27.56 -11.84 -3.33
C GLU A 252 29.08 -11.91 -3.13
N GLU A 253 29.86 -12.05 -4.20
CA GLU A 253 31.34 -12.01 -4.12
C GLU A 253 31.84 -10.65 -3.61
N THR A 254 31.25 -9.55 -4.07
CA THR A 254 31.60 -8.20 -3.62
C THR A 254 31.38 -8.04 -2.12
N VAL A 255 30.24 -8.48 -1.59
CA VAL A 255 29.90 -8.39 -0.16
C VAL A 255 30.83 -9.30 0.66
N ALA A 256 31.12 -10.51 0.19
CA ALA A 256 31.96 -11.48 0.89
C ALA A 256 33.46 -11.12 0.92
N THR A 257 33.97 -10.38 -0.08
CA THR A 257 35.42 -10.13 -0.19
C THR A 257 35.83 -8.72 0.22
N ASN A 258 34.93 -7.75 0.16
CA ASN A 258 35.26 -6.34 0.35
C ASN A 258 35.09 -5.92 1.82
N ALA A 259 36.16 -5.38 2.41
CA ALA A 259 36.19 -4.91 3.80
C ALA A 259 35.11 -3.85 4.12
N LYS A 260 34.61 -3.09 3.14
CA LYS A 260 33.50 -2.13 3.35
C LYS A 260 32.20 -2.82 3.77
N TRP A 261 32.03 -4.08 3.42
CA TRP A 261 30.88 -4.90 3.74
C TRP A 261 31.16 -5.84 4.93
N ASN A 262 32.28 -5.62 5.64
CA ASN A 262 32.76 -6.51 6.70
C ASN A 262 32.92 -7.97 6.26
N GLN A 263 33.06 -8.21 4.94
CA GLN A 263 33.16 -9.57 4.38
C GLN A 263 31.96 -10.45 4.76
N ALA A 264 30.78 -9.83 4.84
CA ALA A 264 29.54 -10.51 5.18
C ALA A 264 29.16 -11.57 4.13
N ASN A 265 28.46 -12.61 4.58
CA ASN A 265 27.84 -13.59 3.72
C ASN A 265 26.36 -13.22 3.50
N VAL A 266 25.95 -13.01 2.26
CA VAL A 266 24.55 -12.72 1.90
C VAL A 266 24.12 -13.62 0.75
N ASP A 267 22.88 -14.10 0.80
CA ASP A 267 22.25 -14.87 -0.27
C ASP A 267 21.23 -13.99 -0.99
N ILE A 268 21.34 -13.85 -2.30
CA ILE A 268 20.46 -13.00 -3.11
C ILE A 268 19.63 -13.88 -4.03
N ARG A 269 18.31 -13.73 -3.96
CA ARG A 269 17.36 -14.51 -4.76
C ARG A 269 16.37 -13.63 -5.48
N ILE A 270 16.11 -13.95 -6.73
CA ILE A 270 15.01 -13.35 -7.51
C ILE A 270 13.96 -14.41 -7.75
N VAL A 271 12.74 -14.18 -7.26
CA VAL A 271 11.59 -15.06 -7.45
C VAL A 271 10.68 -14.44 -8.51
N VAL A 272 10.43 -15.18 -9.58
CA VAL A 272 9.54 -14.75 -10.67
C VAL A 272 8.12 -15.24 -10.42
N GLU A 273 7.18 -14.31 -10.27
CA GLU A 273 5.77 -14.59 -9.97
C GLU A 273 4.88 -14.70 -11.23
N ASP A 274 5.45 -15.13 -12.36
CA ASP A 274 4.73 -15.38 -13.62
C ASP A 274 3.92 -16.70 -13.65
N GLY A 275 3.67 -17.27 -12.46
CA GLY A 275 3.06 -18.59 -12.28
C GLY A 275 4.06 -19.76 -12.34
N SER A 276 5.28 -19.57 -12.85
CA SER A 276 6.32 -20.61 -12.85
C SER A 276 7.04 -20.75 -11.50
N ARG A 277 7.00 -19.70 -10.66
CA ARG A 277 7.77 -19.58 -9.41
C ARG A 277 9.24 -19.94 -9.61
N THR A 278 9.83 -19.44 -10.70
CA THR A 278 11.26 -19.65 -10.98
C THR A 278 12.07 -18.86 -9.95
N VAL A 279 13.06 -19.52 -9.33
CA VAL A 279 14.06 -18.87 -8.46
C VAL A 279 15.37 -18.74 -9.21
N ILE A 280 15.94 -17.54 -9.23
CA ILE A 280 17.26 -17.23 -9.78
C ILE A 280 18.15 -16.83 -8.60
N GLY A 281 19.17 -17.64 -8.30
CA GLY A 281 20.20 -17.34 -7.30
C GLY A 281 21.60 -17.43 -7.91
N GLY A 282 22.60 -17.12 -7.07
CA GLY A 282 24.03 -17.28 -7.36
C GLY A 282 24.41 -18.69 -7.72
#